data_AF-A0A838ZTM1-F1
#
_entry.id   AF-A0A838ZTM1-F1
#
_cell.length_a   1.000
_cell.length_b   1.000
_cell.length_c   1.000
_cell.angle_alpha   90.00
_cell.angle_beta   90.00
_cell.angle_gamma   90.00
#
_symmetry.space_group_name_H-M   'P 1'
#
loop_
_entity.id
_entity.type
_entity.pdbx_description
1 polymer ?
#
loop_
_entity_poly.entity_id
_entity_poly.type
_entity_poly.pdbx_seq_one_letter_code
_entity_poly.pdbx_strand_id
1 'polypeptide(L)'
;MKEYYVDLVNVIIDGKSSEIVTITGAGNYDPNIVKNKAIELVKKTFPNAILASVILEHKFVDLNTYREITGSNPPWLYNIK
;
A
#
# COMPACT_ATOMS: atom_id res chain seq x y z
N MET A 1 12.04 11.82 13.69
CA MET A 1 10.64 11.37 13.74
C MET A 1 10.53 10.20 12.77
N LYS A 2 9.94 9.05 13.14
CA LYS A 2 9.78 7.95 12.17
C LYS A 2 8.65 8.36 11.21
N GLU A 3 8.98 8.52 9.94
CA GLU A 3 7.99 8.83 8.91
C GLU A 3 7.33 7.52 8.47
N TYR A 4 6.01 7.47 8.61
CA TYR A 4 5.19 6.40 8.04
C TYR A 4 4.59 6.90 6.74
N TYR A 5 4.27 5.99 5.85
CA TYR A 5 3.52 6.35 4.64
C TYR A 5 2.28 5.49 4.49
N VAL A 6 1.27 6.12 3.89
CA VAL A 6 0.04 5.47 3.43
C VAL A 6 -0.17 5.87 1.98
N ASP A 7 -0.26 4.88 1.10
CA ASP A 7 -0.49 5.03 -0.33
C ASP A 7 -1.79 4.35 -0.72
N LEU A 8 -2.63 5.07 -1.48
CA LEU A 8 -3.76 4.47 -2.19
C LEU A 8 -3.30 4.15 -3.62
N VAL A 9 -3.39 2.88 -3.99
CA VAL A 9 -2.92 2.39 -5.28
C VAL A 9 -4.08 1.78 -6.04
N ASN A 10 -4.33 2.25 -7.25
CA ASN A 10 -5.26 1.60 -8.17
C ASN A 10 -4.51 0.54 -8.96
N VAL A 11 -5.00 -0.70 -8.94
CA VAL A 11 -4.48 -1.82 -9.73
C VAL A 11 -5.49 -2.14 -10.81
N ILE A 12 -5.13 -1.85 -12.05
CA ILE A 12 -5.91 -2.16 -13.25
C ILE A 12 -5.70 -3.64 -13.59
N ILE A 13 -6.80 -4.34 -13.84
CA ILE A 13 -6.87 -5.79 -14.10
C ILE A 13 -7.35 -5.99 -15.53
N ASP A 14 -6.50 -6.58 -16.37
CA ASP A 14 -6.75 -6.88 -17.80
C ASP A 14 -7.24 -5.69 -18.64
N GLY A 15 -6.99 -4.46 -18.16
CA GLY A 15 -7.46 -3.22 -18.81
C GLY A 15 -8.98 -2.99 -18.75
N LYS A 16 -9.72 -3.74 -17.92
CA LYS A 16 -11.20 -3.69 -17.87
C LYS A 16 -11.77 -3.30 -16.51
N SER A 17 -11.17 -3.80 -15.44
CA SER A 17 -11.58 -3.51 -14.07
C SER A 17 -10.39 -2.99 -13.27
N SER A 18 -10.63 -2.52 -12.05
CA SER A 18 -9.56 -2.15 -11.15
C SER A 18 -9.93 -2.35 -9.68
N GLU A 19 -8.91 -2.52 -8.84
CA GLU A 19 -9.03 -2.57 -7.39
C GLU A 19 -8.18 -1.48 -6.75
N ILE A 20 -8.75 -0.77 -5.77
CA ILE A 20 -7.99 0.18 -4.95
C ILE A 20 -7.49 -0.56 -3.73
N VAL A 21 -6.17 -0.55 -3.55
CA VAL A 21 -5.50 -1.15 -2.40
C VAL A 21 -4.73 -0.08 -1.62
N THR A 22 -4.82 -0.17 -0.30
CA THR A 22 -4.03 0.67 0.60
C THR A 22 -2.72 -0.04 0.93
N ILE A 23 -1.60 0.60 0.64
CA ILE A 23 -0.26 0.12 1.00
C ILE A 23 0.29 1.02 2.08
N THR A 24 0.88 0.42 3.11
CA THR A 24 1.45 1.17 4.22
C THR A 24 2.87 0.71 4.53
N GLY A 25 3.70 1.62 5.01
CA GLY A 25 5.07 1.31 5.40
C GLY A 25 5.70 2.34 6.33
N ALA A 26 6.97 2.10 6.67
CA ALA A 26 7.79 3.01 7.48
C ALA A 26 9.17 3.19 6.86
N GLY A 27 9.73 4.39 7.01
CA GLY A 27 11.09 4.70 6.58
C GLY A 27 11.18 5.04 5.10
N ASN A 28 12.22 4.55 4.42
CA ASN A 28 12.53 4.93 3.04
C ASN A 28 11.42 4.51 2.08
N TYR A 29 10.78 5.51 1.50
CA TYR A 29 9.74 5.35 0.50
C TYR A 29 10.35 5.02 -0.87
N ASP A 30 9.84 3.96 -1.50
CA ASP A 30 10.11 3.64 -2.90
C ASP A 30 8.77 3.34 -3.62
N PRO A 31 8.37 4.16 -4.61
CA PRO A 31 7.11 3.99 -5.30
C PRO A 31 7.04 2.67 -6.09
N ASN A 32 8.17 2.09 -6.51
CA ASN A 32 8.19 0.81 -7.19
C ASN A 32 7.89 -0.35 -6.23
N ILE A 33 8.39 -0.27 -4.99
CA ILE A 33 8.06 -1.25 -3.95
C ILE A 33 6.56 -1.20 -3.65
N VAL A 34 6.00 0.00 -3.50
CA VAL A 34 4.56 0.21 -3.26
C VAL A 34 3.71 -0.37 -4.40
N LYS A 35 4.05 -0.03 -5.65
CA LYS A 35 3.38 -0.53 -6.84
C LYS A 35 3.44 -2.05 -6.97
N ASN A 36 4.59 -2.65 -6.70
CA ASN A 36 4.77 -4.10 -6.75
C ASN A 36 3.99 -4.79 -5.63
N LYS A 37 3.96 -4.22 -4.42
CA LYS A 37 3.18 -4.76 -3.30
C LYS A 37 1.68 -4.73 -3.57
N ALA A 38 1.19 -3.65 -4.16
CA ALA A 38 -0.20 -3.55 -4.61
C ALA A 38 -0.54 -4.64 -5.62
N ILE A 39 0.32 -4.86 -6.62
CA ILE A 39 0.16 -5.96 -7.59
C ILE A 39 0.15 -7.31 -6.89
N GLU A 40 1.07 -7.59 -5.96
CA GLU A 40 1.12 -8.85 -5.21
C GLU A 40 -0.18 -9.15 -4.45
N LEU A 41 -0.79 -8.12 -3.83
CA LEU A 41 -2.05 -8.29 -3.11
C LEU A 41 -3.19 -8.70 -4.05
N VAL A 42 -3.33 -8.00 -5.18
CA VAL A 42 -4.38 -8.26 -6.17
C VAL A 42 -4.13 -9.58 -6.92
N LYS A 43 -2.86 -9.95 -7.15
CA LYS A 43 -2.45 -11.23 -7.78
C LYS A 43 -2.93 -12.45 -6.99
N LYS A 44 -3.13 -12.34 -5.67
CA LYS A 44 -3.69 -13.44 -4.84
C LYS A 44 -5.12 -13.79 -5.24
N THR A 45 -5.89 -12.80 -5.66
CA THR A 45 -7.28 -12.96 -6.11
C THR A 45 -7.34 -13.23 -7.61
N PHE A 46 -6.45 -12.60 -8.40
CA PHE A 46 -6.39 -12.72 -9.86
C PHE A 46 -5.02 -13.23 -10.35
N PRO A 47 -4.69 -14.52 -10.14
CA PRO A 47 -3.35 -15.05 -10.39
C PRO A 47 -2.91 -14.99 -11.86
N ASN A 48 -3.85 -15.11 -12.79
CA ASN A 48 -3.57 -15.15 -14.23
C ASN A 48 -3.81 -13.83 -14.95
N ALA A 49 -4.25 -12.78 -14.24
CA ALA A 49 -4.53 -11.48 -14.86
C ALA A 49 -3.24 -10.69 -15.16
N ILE A 50 -3.32 -9.85 -16.18
CA ILE A 50 -2.36 -8.79 -16.47
C ILE A 50 -2.69 -7.61 -15.56
N LEU A 51 -1.73 -7.23 -14.72
CA LEU A 51 -1.91 -6.22 -13.69
C LEU A 51 -1.00 -5.01 -13.95
N ALA A 52 -1.55 -3.81 -13.81
CA ALA A 52 -0.79 -2.57 -13.83
C ALA A 52 -1.21 -1.70 -12.64
N SER A 53 -0.27 -1.11 -11.92
CA SER A 53 -0.55 -0.30 -10.73
C SER A 53 -0.17 1.17 -10.89
N VAL A 54 -1.03 2.03 -10.37
CA VAL A 54 -0.89 3.49 -10.37
C VAL A 54 -1.16 3.99 -8.95
N ILE A 55 -0.21 4.73 -8.39
CA ILE A 55 -0.40 5.40 -7.10
C ILE A 55 -1.34 6.58 -7.34
N LEU A 56 -2.46 6.60 -6.65
CA LEU A 56 -3.44 7.68 -6.69
C LEU A 56 -3.11 8.78 -5.69
N GLU A 57 -2.72 8.37 -4.49
CA GLU A 57 -2.40 9.26 -3.39
C GLU A 57 -1.26 8.68 -2.57
N HIS A 58 -0.36 9.56 -2.12
CA HIS A 58 0.74 9.25 -1.21
C HIS A 58 0.77 10.28 -0.09
N LYS A 59 0.85 9.82 1.16
CA LYS A 59 0.95 10.68 2.34
C LYS A 59 2.02 10.16 3.28
N PHE A 60 2.94 11.05 3.66
CA PHE A 60 3.72 10.85 4.89
C PHE A 60 2.88 11.25 6.09
N VAL A 61 2.83 10.40 7.10
CA VAL A 61 1.99 10.54 8.28
C VAL A 61 2.79 10.18 9.53
N ASP A 62 2.38 10.74 10.67
CA ASP A 62 2.85 10.28 11.96
C ASP A 62 2.07 9.04 12.45
N LEU A 63 2.42 8.51 13.62
CA LEU A 63 1.79 7.31 14.16
C LEU A 63 0.30 7.51 14.49
N ASN A 64 -0.09 8.70 14.92
CA ASN A 64 -1.47 8.97 15.29
C ASN A 64 -2.34 9.06 14.03
N THR A 65 -1.91 9.84 13.04
CA THR A 65 -2.59 9.93 11.76
C THR A 65 -2.61 8.58 11.03
N TYR A 66 -1.55 7.77 11.12
CA TYR A 66 -1.56 6.39 10.59
C TYR A 66 -2.72 5.57 11.19
N ARG A 67 -2.88 5.61 12.51
CA ARG A 67 -3.92 4.85 13.23
C ARG A 67 -5.31 5.33 12.86
N GLU A 68 -5.48 6.64 12.70
CA GLU A 68 -6.75 7.24 12.26
C GLU A 68 -7.14 6.78 10.85
N ILE A 69 -6.18 6.73 9.91
CA ILE A 69 -6.44 6.32 8.53
C ILE A 69 -6.68 4.81 8.41
N THR A 70 -5.86 4.00 9.07
CA THR A 70 -5.86 2.54 8.89
C THR A 70 -6.71 1.79 9.92
N GLY A 71 -7.20 2.48 10.95
CA GLY A 71 -7.93 1.89 12.08
C GLY A 71 -7.10 0.92 12.93
N SER A 72 -5.78 0.83 12.71
CA SER A 72 -4.93 -0.18 13.32
C SER A 72 -3.53 0.34 13.62
N ASN A 73 -2.80 -0.39 14.46
CA ASN A 73 -1.38 -0.13 14.65
C ASN A 73 -0.58 -0.60 13.43
N PRO A 74 0.49 0.10 13.06
CA PRO A 74 1.42 -0.39 12.04
C PRO A 74 1.93 -1.80 12.35
N PRO A 75 1.82 -2.76 11.42
CA PRO A 75 2.12 -4.18 11.69
C PRO A 75 3.59 -4.42 12.09
N TRP A 76 4.52 -3.59 11.61
CA TRP A 76 5.95 -3.67 11.96
C TRP A 76 6.27 -3.17 13.37
N LEU A 77 5.36 -2.46 14.06
CA LEU A 77 5.59 -2.06 15.46
C LEU A 77 5.50 -3.25 16.42
N TYR A 78 4.78 -4.32 16.05
CA TYR A 78 4.68 -5.53 16.86
C TYR A 78 5.98 -6.36 16.89
N ASN A 79 6.93 -6.09 15.98
CA ASN A 79 8.21 -6.80 15.87
C ASN A 79 9.38 -6.13 16.62
N ILE A 80 9.14 -5.06 17.37
CA ILE A 80 10.14 -4.48 18.27
C ILE A 80 10.00 -5.17 19.63
N LYS A 81 10.61 -6.35 19.78
CA LYS A 81 10.88 -6.99 21.07
C LYS A 81 12.37 -6.91 21.38
#